data_AF-A0A396QDU0-F1
#
_entry.id   AF-A0A396QDU0-F1
#
_cell.length_a   1.000
_cell.length_b   1.000
_cell.length_c   1.000
_cell.angle_alpha   90.00
_cell.angle_beta   90.00
_cell.angle_gamma   90.00
#
_symmetry.space_group_name_H-M   'P 1'
#
loop_
_entity.id
_entity.type
_entity.pdbx_description
1 polymer ?
#
loop_
_entity_poly.entity_id
_entity_poly.type
_entity_poly.pdbx_seq_one_letter_code
_entity_poly.pdbx_strand_id
1 'polypeptide(L)'
;MLLREDRLCGRVLLCLILSNAAGGSLETFFEKLEAGDVKCTEIWEEYLHYLVIVINNLQVSFDCDVVLGGYVGWHLEPYLDEIRKRVVERCNFETDGSYLHVSHLNAEASALGAALCYVNEFVNQV
;
A
#
# COMPACT_ATOMS: atom_id res chain seq x y z
N MET A 1 22.45 18.98 -29.17
CA MET A 1 23.30 18.11 -28.31
C MET A 1 22.64 18.09 -26.94
N LEU A 2 21.42 17.56 -26.79
CA LEU A 2 21.06 16.13 -26.69
C LEU A 2 22.01 15.36 -25.78
N LEU A 3 21.74 15.42 -24.47
CA LEU A 3 22.13 14.36 -23.53
C LEU A 3 20.95 14.06 -22.59
N ARG A 4 20.16 13.09 -23.05
CA ARG A 4 19.44 12.02 -22.32
C ARG A 4 18.42 12.41 -21.24
N GLU A 5 17.16 12.47 -21.69
CA GLU A 5 15.92 12.32 -20.91
C GLU A 5 15.54 10.84 -20.66
N ASP A 6 16.50 9.94 -20.40
CA ASP A 6 16.24 8.48 -20.32
C ASP A 6 16.23 7.89 -18.90
N ARG A 7 16.00 8.69 -17.85
CA ARG A 7 15.72 8.18 -16.49
C ARG A 7 14.63 9.00 -15.82
N LEU A 8 13.41 8.85 -16.32
CA LEU A 8 12.21 9.44 -15.72
C LEU A 8 11.98 8.86 -14.30
N CYS A 9 12.44 9.64 -13.32
CA CYS A 9 11.66 10.22 -12.23
C CYS A 9 10.67 9.29 -11.49
N GLY A 10 10.95 9.04 -10.22
CA GLY A 10 10.19 8.16 -9.34
C GLY A 10 8.69 8.41 -9.32
N ARG A 11 7.92 7.38 -9.68
CA ARG A 11 6.47 7.33 -9.49
C ARG A 11 6.15 6.53 -8.23
N VAL A 12 6.26 7.15 -7.06
CA VAL A 12 5.64 6.60 -5.84
C VAL A 12 4.19 7.07 -5.80
N LEU A 13 3.37 6.46 -6.65
CA LEU A 13 1.90 6.46 -6.57
C LEU A 13 1.47 5.07 -7.00
N LEU A 14 1.70 4.11 -6.11
CA LEU A 14 1.53 2.68 -6.37
C LEU A 14 0.10 2.35 -6.86
N CYS A 15 -0.91 3.07 -6.36
CA CYS A 15 -2.31 2.98 -6.83
C CYS A 15 -2.49 3.35 -8.31
N LEU A 16 -1.81 4.42 -8.76
CA LEU A 16 -1.92 4.90 -10.14
C LEU A 16 -1.28 3.94 -11.14
N ILE A 17 -0.26 3.19 -10.71
CA ILE A 17 0.38 2.17 -11.54
C ILE A 17 -0.60 1.02 -11.79
N LEU A 18 -1.25 0.52 -10.73
CA LEU A 18 -2.24 -0.55 -10.83
C LEU A 18 -3.45 -0.13 -11.67
N SER A 19 -4.02 1.04 -11.42
CA SER A 19 -5.19 1.50 -12.18
C SER A 19 -4.85 1.74 -13.66
N ASN A 20 -3.71 2.36 -13.99
CA ASN A 20 -3.30 2.57 -15.38
C ASN A 20 -3.06 1.26 -16.14
N ALA A 21 -2.62 0.21 -15.46
CA ALA A 21 -2.43 -1.11 -16.06
C ALA A 21 -3.75 -1.70 -16.59
N ALA A 22 -4.89 -1.32 -15.99
CA ALA A 22 -6.22 -1.80 -16.33
C ALA A 22 -7.16 -0.70 -16.89
N GLY A 23 -6.60 0.34 -17.52
CA GLY A 23 -7.41 1.37 -18.19
C GLY A 23 -8.04 2.40 -17.26
N GLY A 24 -7.47 2.60 -16.07
CA GLY A 24 -7.84 3.62 -15.10
C GLY A 24 -8.74 3.14 -13.96
N SER A 25 -9.16 1.87 -13.97
CA SER A 25 -9.93 1.25 -12.88
C SER A 25 -9.11 0.24 -12.10
N LEU A 26 -9.15 0.35 -10.78
CA LEU A 26 -8.50 -0.60 -9.89
C LEU A 26 -9.31 -1.91 -9.78
N GLU A 27 -10.64 -1.83 -9.84
CA GLU A 27 -11.53 -3.01 -9.85
C GLU A 27 -11.20 -3.90 -11.04
N THR A 28 -11.09 -3.31 -12.24
CA THR A 28 -10.72 -4.04 -13.46
C THR A 28 -9.30 -4.63 -13.38
N PHE A 29 -8.40 -4.02 -12.61
CA PHE A 29 -7.07 -4.58 -12.39
C PHE A 29 -7.16 -5.88 -11.58
N PHE A 30 -7.87 -5.86 -10.44
CA PHE A 30 -8.00 -7.03 -9.59
C PHE A 30 -8.80 -8.16 -10.25
N GLU A 31 -9.84 -7.84 -11.03
CA GLU A 31 -10.56 -8.83 -11.85
C GLU A 31 -9.63 -9.55 -12.84
N LYS A 32 -8.74 -8.80 -13.51
CA LYS A 32 -7.77 -9.38 -14.45
C LYS A 32 -6.67 -10.15 -13.74
N LEU A 33 -6.24 -9.69 -12.57
CA LEU A 33 -5.29 -10.40 -11.72
C LEU A 33 -5.85 -11.77 -11.31
N GLU A 34 -7.09 -11.82 -10.84
CA GLU A 34 -7.78 -13.06 -10.48
C GLU A 34 -7.99 -13.98 -11.68
N ALA A 35 -8.22 -13.41 -12.88
CA ALA A 35 -8.30 -14.17 -14.13
C ALA A 35 -6.95 -14.69 -14.64
N GLY A 36 -5.84 -14.37 -13.97
CA GLY A 36 -4.50 -14.81 -14.35
C GLY A 36 -3.90 -14.08 -15.55
N ASP A 37 -4.32 -12.83 -15.82
CA ASP A 37 -3.71 -12.01 -16.86
C ASP A 37 -2.22 -11.81 -16.57
N VAL A 38 -1.38 -12.21 -17.53
CA VAL A 38 0.09 -12.23 -17.36
C VAL A 38 0.63 -10.84 -17.05
N LYS A 39 0.12 -9.82 -17.75
CA LYS A 39 0.59 -8.43 -17.57
C LYS A 39 0.19 -7.88 -16.20
N CYS A 40 -1.05 -8.12 -15.76
CA CYS A 40 -1.50 -7.70 -14.45
C CYS A 40 -0.72 -8.42 -13.33
N THR A 41 -0.41 -9.70 -13.53
CA THR A 41 0.40 -10.49 -12.60
C THR A 41 1.83 -9.94 -12.48
N GLU A 42 2.50 -9.64 -13.60
CA GLU A 42 3.85 -9.05 -13.57
C GLU A 42 3.87 -7.70 -12.83
N ILE A 43 2.89 -6.85 -13.08
CA ILE A 43 2.76 -5.54 -12.43
C ILE A 43 2.44 -5.70 -10.94
N TRP A 44 1.63 -6.68 -10.58
CA TRP A 44 1.32 -7.00 -9.19
C TRP A 44 2.55 -7.48 -8.42
N GLU A 45 3.36 -8.34 -9.03
CA GLU A 45 4.62 -8.81 -8.44
C GLU A 45 5.61 -7.67 -8.21
N GLU A 46 5.75 -6.75 -9.18
CA GLU A 46 6.58 -5.54 -9.01
C GLU A 46 6.03 -4.64 -7.90
N TYR A 47 4.72 -4.44 -7.84
CA TYR A 47 4.05 -3.69 -6.78
C TYR A 47 4.34 -4.30 -5.41
N LEU A 48 4.14 -5.61 -5.24
CA LEU A 48 4.38 -6.31 -3.98
C LEU A 48 5.85 -6.25 -3.57
N HIS A 49 6.77 -6.37 -4.53
CA HIS A 49 8.20 -6.24 -4.25
C HIS A 49 8.55 -4.92 -3.58
N TYR A 50 8.07 -3.80 -4.14
CA TYR A 50 8.34 -2.48 -3.59
C TYR A 50 7.54 -2.18 -2.32
N LEU A 51 6.29 -2.66 -2.23
CA LEU A 51 5.47 -2.52 -1.02
C LEU A 51 6.17 -3.16 0.19
N VAL A 52 6.66 -4.39 0.03
CA VAL A 52 7.36 -5.13 1.08
C VAL A 52 8.64 -4.41 1.53
N ILE A 53 9.37 -3.79 0.60
CA ILE A 53 10.55 -2.96 0.93
C ILE A 53 10.14 -1.77 1.82
N VAL A 54 9.08 -1.07 1.44
CA VAL A 54 8.60 0.10 2.18
C VAL A 54 8.14 -0.29 3.59
N ILE A 55 7.38 -1.38 3.73
CA ILE A 55 6.91 -1.88 5.03
C ILE A 55 8.09 -2.18 5.96
N ASN A 56 9.07 -2.97 5.50
CA ASN A 56 10.24 -3.30 6.31
C ASN A 56 11.07 -2.06 6.68
N ASN A 57 11.21 -1.10 5.76
CA ASN A 57 11.93 0.13 6.06
C ASN A 57 11.23 0.94 7.15
N LEU A 58 9.90 1.04 7.11
CA LEU A 58 9.12 1.73 8.13
C LEU A 58 9.24 1.03 9.49
N GLN A 59 9.05 -0.30 9.54
CA GLN A 59 9.17 -1.06 10.78
C GLN A 59 10.57 -0.93 11.40
N VAL A 60 11.63 -1.14 10.61
CA VAL A 60 13.01 -1.12 11.13
C VAL A 60 13.43 0.29 11.56
N SER A 61 12.91 1.33 10.90
CA SER A 61 13.32 2.71 11.18
C SER A 61 12.51 3.37 12.30
N PHE A 62 11.25 2.97 12.49
CA PHE A 62 10.32 3.65 13.40
C PHE A 62 9.71 2.73 14.48
N ASP A 63 9.90 1.42 14.38
CA ASP A 63 9.35 0.41 15.30
C ASP A 63 7.83 0.61 15.55
N CYS A 64 7.07 0.74 14.46
CA CYS A 64 5.66 1.16 14.51
C CYS A 64 4.74 0.24 13.71
N ASP A 65 3.51 0.08 14.18
CA ASP A 65 2.46 -0.57 13.40
C ASP A 65 2.26 0.12 12.04
N VAL A 66 2.11 -0.68 11.00
CA VAL A 66 1.93 -0.21 9.62
C VAL A 66 0.51 -0.52 9.17
N VAL A 67 -0.24 0.52 8.82
CA VAL A 67 -1.61 0.38 8.29
C VAL A 67 -1.61 0.65 6.78
N LEU A 68 -1.98 -0.35 6.00
CA LEU A 68 -2.19 -0.25 4.55
C LEU A 68 -3.55 0.38 4.28
N GLY A 69 -3.54 1.66 3.91
CA GLY A 69 -4.74 2.45 3.64
C GLY A 69 -4.89 2.89 2.18
N GLY A 70 -5.88 3.75 1.96
CA GLY A 70 -6.23 4.26 0.64
C GLY A 70 -7.04 3.28 -0.20
N TYR A 71 -7.42 3.70 -1.40
CA TYR A 71 -8.32 2.95 -2.28
C TYR A 71 -7.79 1.54 -2.63
N VAL A 72 -6.47 1.37 -2.72
CA VAL A 72 -5.85 0.04 -2.90
C VAL A 72 -6.00 -0.83 -1.68
N GLY A 73 -5.86 -0.26 -0.47
CA GLY A 73 -5.95 -0.99 0.79
C GLY A 73 -7.22 -1.82 0.92
N TRP A 74 -8.36 -1.35 0.39
CA TRP A 74 -9.62 -2.09 0.41
C TRP A 74 -9.57 -3.42 -0.34
N HIS A 75 -8.73 -3.51 -1.37
CA HIS A 75 -8.54 -4.73 -2.14
C HIS A 75 -7.40 -5.58 -1.61
N LEU A 76 -6.63 -5.12 -0.59
CA LEU A 76 -5.48 -5.85 -0.06
C LEU A 76 -5.82 -6.86 1.03
N GLU A 77 -7.00 -6.80 1.64
CA GLU A 77 -7.41 -7.74 2.68
C GLU A 77 -7.19 -9.22 2.29
N PRO A 78 -7.60 -9.68 1.08
CA PRO A 78 -7.37 -11.07 0.66
C PRO A 78 -5.89 -11.44 0.49
N TYR A 79 -5.02 -10.45 0.32
CA TYR A 79 -3.58 -10.63 0.06
C TYR A 79 -2.73 -10.38 1.31
N LEU A 80 -3.32 -10.02 2.45
CA LEU A 80 -2.59 -9.59 3.65
C LEU A 80 -1.65 -10.69 4.16
N ASP A 81 -2.09 -11.95 4.17
CA ASP A 81 -1.25 -13.07 4.63
C ASP A 81 -0.05 -13.32 3.69
N GLU A 82 -0.25 -13.13 2.39
CA GLU A 82 0.84 -13.20 1.41
C GLU A 82 1.84 -12.07 1.63
N ILE A 83 1.35 -10.84 1.81
CA ILE A 83 2.18 -9.67 2.06
C ILE A 83 2.99 -9.87 3.35
N ARG A 84 2.36 -10.32 4.43
CA ARG A 84 3.03 -10.64 5.70
C ARG A 84 4.14 -11.66 5.51
N LYS A 85 3.86 -12.75 4.79
CA LYS A 85 4.86 -13.76 4.49
C LYS A 85 6.08 -13.16 3.76
N ARG A 86 5.86 -12.37 2.70
CA ARG A 86 6.94 -11.72 1.95
C ARG A 86 7.74 -10.72 2.80
N VAL A 87 7.06 -10.00 3.70
CA VAL A 87 7.67 -9.09 4.68
C VAL A 87 8.61 -9.83 5.62
N VAL A 88 8.14 -10.92 6.23
CA VAL A 88 8.94 -11.77 7.12
C VAL A 88 10.12 -12.38 6.38
N GLU A 89 9.90 -12.95 5.19
CA GLU A 89 10.96 -13.57 4.37
C GLU A 89 12.06 -12.59 3.95
N ARG A 90 11.71 -11.31 3.76
CA ARG A 90 12.67 -10.26 3.39
C ARG A 90 13.38 -9.65 4.60
N CYS A 91 12.80 -9.74 5.79
CA CYS A 91 13.35 -9.07 6.96
C CYS A 91 14.55 -9.85 7.52
N ASN A 92 15.67 -9.15 7.76
CA ASN A 92 16.84 -9.74 8.42
C ASN A 92 16.70 -9.75 9.95
N PHE A 93 15.64 -9.12 10.49
CA PHE A 93 15.33 -9.07 11.91
C PHE A 93 14.16 -10.02 12.20
N GLU A 94 14.15 -10.61 13.39
CA GLU A 94 13.02 -11.46 13.81
C GLU A 94 11.74 -10.63 13.86
N THR A 95 10.74 -11.03 13.07
CA THR A 95 9.40 -10.45 13.07
C THR A 95 8.39 -11.50 12.63
N ASP A 96 7.18 -11.43 13.17
CA ASP A 96 6.04 -12.27 12.81
C ASP A 96 5.07 -11.57 11.85
N GLY A 97 5.33 -10.31 11.49
CA GLY A 97 4.46 -9.51 10.61
C GLY A 97 3.14 -9.05 11.25
N SER A 98 2.97 -9.24 12.57
CA SER A 98 1.72 -8.91 13.29
C SER A 98 1.40 -7.41 13.33
N TYR A 99 2.42 -6.56 13.18
CA TYR A 99 2.36 -5.10 13.12
C TYR A 99 1.71 -4.57 11.83
N LEU A 100 1.47 -5.43 10.82
CA LEU A 100 0.87 -5.04 9.55
C LEU A 100 -0.64 -5.22 9.58
N HIS A 101 -1.36 -4.14 9.28
CA HIS A 101 -2.82 -4.08 9.25
C HIS A 101 -3.33 -3.49 7.93
N VAL A 102 -4.58 -3.78 7.59
CA VAL A 102 -5.30 -3.12 6.50
C VAL A 102 -6.35 -2.19 7.10
N SER A 103 -6.49 -0.98 6.54
CA SER A 103 -7.49 -0.03 7.00
C SER A 103 -8.90 -0.50 6.65
N HIS A 104 -9.78 -0.58 7.65
CA HIS A 104 -11.21 -0.79 7.45
C HIS A 104 -12.00 0.51 7.21
N LEU A 105 -11.33 1.67 7.24
CA LEU A 105 -11.98 2.94 6.93
C LEU A 105 -12.06 3.22 5.43
N ASN A 106 -13.21 3.77 5.04
CA ASN A 106 -13.59 4.07 3.67
C ASN A 106 -12.98 5.41 3.21
N ALA A 107 -13.47 5.97 2.09
CA ALA A 107 -12.91 7.18 1.46
C ALA A 107 -12.88 8.39 2.40
N GLU A 108 -13.67 8.35 3.46
CA GLU A 108 -13.81 9.40 4.46
C GLU A 108 -12.77 9.32 5.58
N ALA A 109 -11.82 8.37 5.55
CA ALA A 109 -10.78 8.22 6.58
C ALA A 109 -10.07 9.55 6.89
N SER A 110 -9.72 10.30 5.85
CA SER A 110 -9.07 11.61 5.99
C SER A 110 -9.99 12.67 6.59
N ALA A 111 -11.27 12.68 6.22
CA ALA A 111 -12.25 13.61 6.75
C ALA A 111 -12.58 13.31 8.22
N LEU A 112 -12.72 12.02 8.57
CA LEU A 112 -12.92 11.57 9.94
C LEU A 112 -11.71 11.92 10.80
N GLY A 113 -10.49 11.68 10.32
CA GLY A 113 -9.27 12.05 11.03
C GLY A 113 -9.20 13.55 11.31
N ALA A 114 -9.56 14.39 10.33
CA ALA A 114 -9.62 15.83 10.50
C ALA A 114 -10.69 16.26 11.53
N ALA A 115 -11.88 15.64 11.50
CA ALA A 115 -12.93 15.91 12.48
C ALA A 115 -12.51 15.49 13.91
N LEU A 116 -11.78 14.38 14.04
CA LEU A 116 -11.31 13.86 15.31
C LEU A 116 -10.37 14.84 16.02
N CYS A 117 -9.56 15.61 15.28
CA CYS A 117 -8.73 16.66 15.86
C CYS A 117 -9.57 17.66 16.69
N TYR A 118 -10.70 18.10 16.14
CA TYR A 118 -11.60 19.05 16.82
C TYR A 118 -12.36 18.41 17.99
N VAL A 119 -12.79 17.15 17.84
CA VAL A 119 -13.46 16.42 18.93
C VAL A 119 -12.49 16.17 20.09
N ASN A 120 -11.25 15.79 19.80
CA ASN A 120 -10.22 15.55 20.81
C ASN A 120 -9.88 16.82 21.59
N GLU A 121 -9.82 17.98 20.93
CA GLU A 121 -9.65 19.26 21.63
C GLU A 121 -10.79 19.56 22.60
N PHE A 122 -12.04 19.27 22.22
CA PHE A 122 -13.19 19.46 23.09
C PHE A 122 -13.19 18.51 24.28
N VAL A 123 -12.91 17.22 24.07
CA VAL A 123 -12.91 16.21 25.13
C VAL A 123 -11.81 16.45 26.17
N ASN A 124 -10.62 16.90 25.75
CA ASN A 124 -9.52 17.18 26.67
C ASN A 124 -9.67 18.50 27.46
N GLN A 125 -10.72 19.28 27.20
CA GLN A 125 -11.05 20.50 27.94
C GLN A 125 -12.09 20.27 29.05
N VAL A 126 -12.54 19.02 29.24
CA VAL A 126 -13.50 18.61 30.29
C VAL A 126 -12.77 17.94 31.45
#